data_AF-A0A7Y1ZEZ8-F1
#
_entry.id   AF-A0A7Y1ZEZ8-F1
#
_cell.length_a   1.000
_cell.length_b   1.000
_cell.length_c   1.000
_cell.angle_alpha   90.00
_cell.angle_beta   90.00
_cell.angle_gamma   90.00
#
_symmetry.space_group_name_H-M   'P 1'
#
loop_
_entity.id
_entity.type
_entity.pdbx_description
1 polymer ?
#
loop_
_entity_poly.entity_id
_entity_poly.type
_entity_poly.pdbx_seq_one_letter_code
_entity_poly.pdbx_strand_id
1 'polypeptide(L)'
;MAKALSIYLGREAAREIGTHGWTPELFGTLLGASGGPKWFVLRYLDEVLFADFLQRSDRPLTTLGSSIGTWRHACLAMPEPATAIARLERGYLY
;
A
#
# COMPACT_ATOMS: atom_id res chain seq x y z
N MET A 1 24.72 -7.62 -1.71
CA MET A 1 23.34 -8.11 -1.87
C MET A 1 22.43 -6.93 -2.16
N ALA A 2 21.48 -7.05 -3.09
CA ALA A 2 20.48 -6.02 -3.34
C ALA A 2 19.48 -5.96 -2.17
N LYS A 3 19.05 -4.75 -1.76
CA LYS A 3 18.02 -4.59 -0.73
C LYS A 3 16.65 -4.93 -1.31
N ALA A 4 15.83 -5.68 -0.56
CA ALA A 4 14.47 -6.05 -0.97
C ALA A 4 13.49 -4.86 -0.98
N LEU A 5 13.80 -3.79 -0.23
CA LEU A 5 13.02 -2.56 -0.16
C LEU A 5 13.96 -1.35 -0.17
N SER A 6 13.65 -0.39 -1.04
CA SER A 6 14.31 0.92 -1.09
C SER A 6 13.28 1.99 -0.75
N ILE A 7 13.59 2.80 0.26
CA ILE A 7 12.73 3.88 0.73
C ILE A 7 13.40 5.20 0.34
N TYR A 8 12.64 6.07 -0.33
CA TYR A 8 13.09 7.39 -0.76
C TYR A 8 12.27 8.45 -0.02
N LEU A 9 12.97 9.36 0.67
CA LEU A 9 12.35 10.40 1.47
C LEU A 9 12.88 11.77 1.03
N GLY A 10 11.96 12.71 0.82
CA GLY A 10 12.31 14.13 0.73
C GLY A 10 12.72 14.67 2.10
N ARG A 11 13.25 15.91 2.12
CA ARG A 11 13.75 16.56 3.35
C ARG A 11 12.69 16.63 4.45
N GLU A 12 11.47 16.99 4.09
CA GLU A 12 10.33 17.09 5.01
C GLU A 12 9.91 15.72 5.55
N ALA A 13 9.68 14.75 4.65
CA ALA A 13 9.33 13.39 5.05
C ALA A 13 10.38 12.74 5.96
N ALA A 14 11.68 12.97 5.69
CA ALA A 14 12.77 12.48 6.53
C ALA A 14 12.73 13.12 7.94
N ARG A 15 12.41 14.41 8.06
CA ARG A 15 12.26 15.09 9.35
C ARG A 15 11.05 14.55 10.13
N GLU A 16 9.90 14.44 9.48
CA GLU A 16 8.65 13.97 10.10
C GLU A 16 8.80 12.53 10.61
N ILE A 17 9.26 11.62 9.74
CA ILE A 17 9.48 10.22 10.10
C ILE A 17 10.58 10.08 11.16
N GLY A 18 11.63 10.91 11.10
CA GLY A 18 12.68 10.92 12.13
C GLY A 18 12.18 11.37 13.51
N THR A 19 11.14 12.22 13.55
CA THR A 19 10.58 12.77 14.79
C THR A 19 9.47 11.88 15.37
N HIS A 20 8.56 11.41 14.51
CA HIS A 20 7.34 10.70 14.91
C HIS A 20 7.45 9.18 14.72
N GLY A 21 8.50 8.71 14.04
CA GLY A 21 8.59 7.33 13.58
C GLY A 21 7.69 7.08 12.36
N TRP A 22 7.54 5.81 12.01
CA TRP A 22 6.63 5.38 10.95
C TRP A 22 5.22 5.26 11.50
N THR A 23 4.45 6.34 11.42
CA THR A 23 3.03 6.32 11.80
C THR A 23 2.15 6.54 10.57
N PRO A 24 1.01 5.84 10.45
CA PRO A 24 0.13 5.96 9.28
C PRO A 24 -0.45 7.36 9.10
N GLU A 25 -0.55 8.16 10.16
CA GLU A 25 -1.06 9.54 10.12
C GLU A 25 -0.20 10.49 9.29
N LEU A 26 1.05 10.12 9.01
CA LEU A 26 1.97 10.86 8.14
C LEU A 26 1.65 10.66 6.64
N PHE A 27 0.79 9.71 6.29
CA PHE A 27 0.47 9.34 4.90
C PHE A 27 -0.96 9.74 4.56
N GLY A 28 -1.13 10.86 3.86
CA GLY A 28 -2.45 11.35 3.42
C GLY A 28 -2.92 10.81 2.07
N THR A 29 -1.99 10.28 1.25
CA THR A 29 -2.29 9.84 -0.12
C THR A 29 -1.54 8.55 -0.45
N LEU A 30 -2.26 7.59 -1.03
CA LEU A 30 -1.70 6.36 -1.58
C LEU A 30 -1.81 6.37 -3.12
N LEU A 31 -0.66 6.19 -3.78
CA LEU A 31 -0.54 6.19 -5.24
C LEU A 31 -0.37 4.77 -5.79
N GLY A 32 -1.27 4.37 -6.67
CA GLY A 32 -1.32 3.04 -7.27
C GLY A 32 -0.97 3.08 -8.76
N ALA A 33 0.26 2.73 -9.11
CA ALA A 33 0.68 2.64 -10.52
C ALA A 33 0.02 1.45 -11.25
N SER A 34 -0.20 1.60 -12.55
CA SER A 34 -0.52 0.49 -13.44
C SER A 34 0.67 -0.47 -13.57
N GLY A 35 0.45 -1.66 -14.13
CA GLY A 35 1.51 -2.65 -14.29
C GLY A 35 1.05 -4.08 -14.58
N GLY A 36 -0.27 -4.33 -14.61
CA GLY A 36 -0.85 -5.65 -14.83
C GLY A 36 -0.25 -6.68 -13.86
N PRO A 37 0.30 -7.81 -14.34
CA PRO A 37 0.84 -8.87 -13.48
C PRO A 37 2.11 -8.45 -12.71
N LYS A 38 2.73 -7.31 -13.02
CA LYS A 38 3.92 -6.83 -12.27
C LYS A 38 3.61 -6.57 -10.80
N TRP A 39 2.34 -6.33 -10.45
CA TRP A 39 1.93 -6.12 -9.07
C TRP A 39 2.17 -7.34 -8.17
N PHE A 40 2.24 -8.58 -8.68
CA PHE A 40 2.40 -9.76 -7.81
C PHE A 40 3.61 -9.69 -6.88
N VAL A 41 4.70 -9.02 -7.29
CA VAL A 41 5.88 -8.81 -6.44
C VAL A 41 5.59 -7.94 -5.20
N LEU A 42 4.50 -7.17 -5.23
CA LEU A 42 4.03 -6.28 -4.16
C LEU A 42 2.91 -6.90 -3.32
N ARG A 43 2.37 -8.08 -3.68
CA ARG A 43 1.19 -8.67 -3.01
C ARG A 43 1.34 -8.78 -1.50
N TYR A 44 2.48 -9.29 -1.03
CA TYR A 44 2.75 -9.46 0.40
C TYR A 44 3.04 -8.12 1.10
N LEU A 45 3.59 -7.14 0.37
CA LEU A 45 3.72 -5.78 0.90
C LEU A 45 2.35 -5.14 1.09
N ASP A 46 1.44 -5.31 0.12
CA ASP A 46 0.06 -4.83 0.24
C ASP A 46 -0.69 -5.49 1.38
N GLU A 47 -0.49 -6.79 1.63
CA GLU A 47 -1.10 -7.46 2.78
C GLU A 47 -0.68 -6.80 4.10
N VAL A 48 0.62 -6.55 4.31
CA VAL A 48 1.11 -5.90 5.52
C VAL A 48 0.62 -4.45 5.62
N LEU A 49 0.68 -3.71 4.51
CA LEU A 49 0.26 -2.30 4.52
C LEU A 49 -1.25 -2.16 4.73
N PHE A 50 -2.05 -3.01 4.10
CA PHE A 50 -3.50 -2.84 4.04
C PHE A 50 -4.21 -3.51 5.20
N ALA A 51 -3.67 -4.60 5.75
CA ALA A 51 -4.30 -5.31 6.86
C ALA A 51 -3.91 -4.74 8.24
N ASP A 52 -2.79 -4.04 8.33
CA ASP A 52 -2.25 -3.60 9.61
C ASP A 52 -1.80 -2.13 9.56
N PHE A 53 -0.72 -1.80 8.85
CA PHE A 53 -0.11 -0.46 8.97
C PHE A 53 -1.10 0.70 8.73
N LEU A 54 -1.84 0.67 7.61
CA LEU A 54 -2.79 1.73 7.27
C LEU A 54 -4.08 1.68 8.10
N GLN A 55 -4.41 0.53 8.72
CA GLN A 55 -5.60 0.38 9.57
C GLN A 55 -5.39 0.93 10.98
N ARG A 56 -4.15 1.27 11.36
CA ARG A 56 -3.82 1.85 12.67
C ARG A 56 -4.19 3.34 12.80
N SER A 57 -4.79 3.95 11.78
CA SER A 57 -5.20 5.36 11.78
C SER A 57 -6.64 5.50 11.29
N ASP A 58 -7.42 6.34 11.98
CA ASP A 58 -8.76 6.75 11.57
C ASP A 58 -8.76 7.96 10.61
N ARG A 59 -7.58 8.48 10.22
CA ARG A 59 -7.51 9.60 9.28
C ARG A 59 -7.93 9.15 7.88
N PRO A 60 -8.71 9.98 7.16
CA PRO A 60 -9.02 9.71 5.76
C PRO A 60 -7.75 9.60 4.91
N LEU A 61 -7.64 8.51 4.15
CA LEU A 61 -6.57 8.27 3.19
C LEU A 61 -7.11 8.48 1.76
N THR A 62 -6.52 9.42 1.03
CA THR A 62 -6.87 9.63 -0.38
C THR A 62 -6.18 8.58 -1.25
N THR A 63 -6.92 7.84 -2.06
CA THR A 63 -6.34 6.85 -2.98
C THR A 63 -6.45 7.32 -4.42
N LEU A 64 -5.31 7.37 -5.13
CA LEU A 64 -5.28 7.64 -6.58
C LEU A 64 -4.58 6.47 -7.27
N GLY A 65 -5.33 5.76 -8.11
CA GLY A 65 -4.82 4.56 -8.80
C GLY A 65 -5.16 4.57 -10.28
N SER A 66 -4.38 3.82 -11.06
CA SER A 66 -4.71 3.46 -12.45
C SER A 66 -4.67 1.94 -12.63
N SER A 67 -5.64 1.37 -13.34
CA SER A 67 -5.72 -0.06 -13.66
C SER A 67 -5.53 -0.94 -12.39
N ILE A 68 -4.54 -1.83 -12.36
CA ILE A 68 -4.26 -2.70 -11.20
C ILE A 68 -4.00 -1.90 -9.91
N GLY A 69 -3.47 -0.68 -10.01
CA GLY A 69 -3.35 0.23 -8.88
C GLY A 69 -4.70 0.57 -8.24
N THR A 70 -5.73 0.82 -9.06
CA THR A 70 -7.11 1.07 -8.59
C THR A 70 -7.72 -0.18 -7.95
N TRP A 71 -7.50 -1.36 -8.55
CA TRP A 71 -8.01 -2.61 -8.00
C TRP A 71 -7.41 -2.94 -6.63
N ARG A 72 -6.11 -2.69 -6.43
CA ARG A 72 -5.45 -2.83 -5.12
C ARG A 72 -6.07 -1.89 -4.08
N HIS A 73 -6.31 -0.64 -4.43
CA HIS A 73 -6.96 0.32 -3.52
C HIS A 73 -8.41 -0.06 -3.22
N ALA A 74 -9.13 -0.66 -4.17
CA ALA A 74 -10.46 -1.20 -3.90
C ALA A 74 -10.40 -2.33 -2.86
N CYS A 75 -9.38 -3.20 -2.91
CA CYS A 75 -9.16 -4.21 -1.87
C CYS A 75 -8.84 -3.59 -0.50
N LEU A 76 -8.03 -2.52 -0.46
CA LEU A 76 -7.75 -1.77 0.78
C LEU A 76 -9.03 -1.25 1.45
N ALA A 77 -10.03 -0.84 0.66
CA ALA A 77 -11.30 -0.30 1.18
C ALA A 77 -12.32 -1.38 1.60
N MET A 78 -12.00 -2.68 1.45
CA MET A 78 -12.90 -3.76 1.87
C MET A 78 -12.75 -4.07 3.37
N PRO A 79 -13.77 -4.68 4.02
CA PRO A 79 -13.70 -5.03 5.44
C PRO A 79 -12.51 -5.92 5.82
N GLU A 80 -12.07 -6.80 4.92
CA GLU A 80 -10.95 -7.72 5.13
C GLU A 80 -9.89 -7.55 4.02
N PRO A 81 -9.03 -6.51 4.10
CA PRO A 81 -8.14 -6.13 2.99
C PRO A 81 -7.15 -7.21 2.56
N ALA A 82 -6.57 -7.97 3.52
CA ALA A 82 -5.68 -9.09 3.23
C ALA A 82 -6.38 -10.17 2.39
N THR A 83 -7.60 -10.53 2.78
CA THR A 83 -8.42 -11.53 2.09
C THR A 83 -8.83 -11.01 0.71
N ALA A 84 -9.19 -9.74 0.60
CA ALA A 84 -9.52 -9.10 -0.68
C ALA A 84 -8.34 -9.15 -1.66
N ILE A 85 -7.13 -8.85 -1.20
CA ILE A 85 -5.90 -8.93 -2.00
C ILE A 85 -5.60 -10.37 -2.45
N ALA A 86 -5.71 -11.35 -1.55
CA ALA A 86 -5.53 -12.76 -1.91
C ALA A 86 -6.56 -13.25 -2.94
N ARG A 87 -7.81 -12.78 -2.84
CA ARG A 87 -8.86 -13.06 -3.83
C ARG A 87 -8.58 -12.42 -5.18
N LEU A 88 -8.10 -11.17 -5.20
CA LEU A 88 -7.68 -10.47 -6.41
C LEU A 88 -6.55 -11.23 -7.12
N GLU A 89 -5.53 -11.64 -6.37
CA GLU A 89 -4.42 -12.45 -6.90
C GLU A 89 -4.93 -13.75 -7.54
N ARG A 90 -5.78 -14.49 -6.82
CA ARG A 90 -6.34 -15.75 -7.33
C ARG A 90 -7.15 -15.56 -8.61
N GLY A 91 -8.01 -14.54 -8.67
CA GLY A 91 -8.83 -14.26 -9.85
C GLY A 91 -8.04 -13.66 -11.03
N TYR A 92 -6.81 -13.19 -10.81
CA TYR A 92 -5.93 -12.73 -11.88
C TYR A 92 -5.13 -13.89 -12.49
N LEU A 93 -4.79 -14.91 -11.68
CA LEU A 93 -3.95 -16.04 -12.10
C LEU A 93 -4.73 -17.20 -12.75
N TYR A 94 -5.99 -17.39 -12.39
CA TYR A 94 -6.82 -18.54 -12.76
C TYR A 94 -8.18 -18.10 -13.27
#